data_AF-G2TI51-F1
#
_entry.id   AF-G2TI51-F1
#
_cell.length_a   1.000
_cell.length_b   1.000
_cell.length_c   1.000
_cell.angle_alpha   90.00
_cell.angle_beta   90.00
_cell.angle_gamma   90.00
#
_symmetry.space_group_name_H-M   'P 1'
#
loop_
_entity.id
_entity.type
_entity.pdbx_description
1 polymer ?
#
loop_
_entity_poly.entity_id
_entity_poly.type
_entity_poly.pdbx_seq_one_letter_code
_entity_poly.pdbx_strand_id
1 'polypeptide(L)'
;MIKISSLLDQEKIKEGMEKGILKEWMITTYSDFRNSLLDDSAPYPCYFAVEAEKNGLIRYIFAESAYDTHELLNIRDGVYEYIKSYKSIGKRTTLVRAC
;
A
#
# COMPACT_ATOMS: atom_id res chain seq x y z
N MET A 1 8.60 4.55 -20.35
CA MET A 1 7.92 3.81 -19.25
C MET A 1 7.96 4.67 -18.01
N ILE A 2 6.81 5.04 -17.45
CA ILE A 2 6.73 5.79 -16.19
C ILE A 2 7.10 4.81 -15.08
N LYS A 3 8.19 5.08 -14.35
CA LYS A 3 8.58 4.27 -13.20
C LYS A 3 7.61 4.60 -12.06
N ILE A 4 6.68 3.68 -11.78
CA ILE A 4 5.84 3.75 -10.59
C ILE A 4 6.78 3.71 -9.38
N SER A 5 6.62 4.65 -8.44
CA SER A 5 7.34 4.59 -7.16
C SER A 5 7.01 3.28 -6.46
N SER A 6 8.02 2.60 -5.95
CA SER A 6 7.84 1.32 -5.25
C SER A 6 6.98 1.46 -3.99
N LEU A 7 6.83 2.69 -3.48
CA LEU A 7 6.03 3.05 -2.30
C LEU A 7 4.85 3.96 -2.67
N LEU A 8 3.64 3.43 -2.54
CA LEU A 8 2.40 4.11 -2.91
C LEU A 8 1.61 4.54 -1.67
N ASP A 9 0.94 5.68 -1.75
CA ASP A 9 -0.13 6.10 -0.84
C ASP A 9 -1.49 5.97 -1.55
N GLN A 10 -2.58 6.27 -0.83
CA GLN A 10 -3.94 6.17 -1.37
C GLN A 10 -4.18 7.07 -2.59
N GLU A 11 -3.54 8.25 -2.63
CA GLU A 11 -3.68 9.19 -3.74
C GLU A 11 -3.03 8.64 -5.01
N LYS A 12 -1.80 8.12 -4.89
CA LYS A 12 -1.10 7.47 -6.01
C LYS A 12 -1.80 6.21 -6.49
N ILE A 13 -2.41 5.44 -5.59
CA ILE A 13 -3.21 4.26 -5.96
C ILE A 13 -4.43 4.71 -6.76
N LYS A 14 -5.17 5.70 -6.27
CA LYS A 14 -6.34 6.26 -6.97
C LYS A 14 -5.96 6.80 -8.36
N GLU A 15 -4.89 7.59 -8.44
CA GLU A 15 -4.36 8.10 -9.71
C GLU A 15 -3.96 6.95 -10.66
N GLY A 16 -3.33 5.90 -10.12
CA GLY A 16 -2.94 4.72 -10.88
C GLY A 16 -4.13 3.91 -11.41
N MET A 17 -5.23 3.86 -10.66
CA MET A 17 -6.50 3.27 -11.10
C MET A 17 -7.13 4.09 -12.23
N GLU A 18 -7.24 5.41 -12.04
CA GLU A 18 -7.84 6.34 -13.01
C GLU A 18 -7.08 6.36 -14.34
N LYS A 19 -5.74 6.23 -14.29
CA LYS A 19 -4.87 6.22 -15.48
C LYS A 19 -4.69 4.84 -16.12
N GLY A 20 -5.30 3.79 -15.59
CA GLY A 20 -5.13 2.41 -16.09
C GLY A 20 -3.69 1.89 -15.96
N ILE A 21 -2.95 2.37 -14.97
CA ILE A 21 -1.55 1.99 -14.71
C ILE A 21 -1.48 0.75 -13.83
N LEU A 22 -2.39 0.62 -12.86
CA LEU A 22 -2.43 -0.54 -11.97
C LEU A 22 -3.04 -1.75 -12.68
N LYS A 23 -2.43 -2.92 -12.48
CA LYS A 23 -2.99 -4.20 -12.91
C LYS A 23 -4.26 -4.51 -12.10
N GLU A 24 -5.18 -5.27 -12.68
CA GLU A 24 -6.44 -5.66 -12.03
C GLU A 24 -6.23 -6.27 -10.64
N TRP A 25 -5.27 -7.19 -10.49
CA TRP A 25 -4.99 -7.80 -9.20
C TRP A 25 -4.57 -6.78 -8.12
N MET A 26 -3.82 -5.73 -8.48
CA MET A 26 -3.42 -4.69 -7.53
C MET A 26 -4.63 -3.90 -7.03
N ILE A 27 -5.59 -3.63 -7.94
CA ILE A 27 -6.83 -2.92 -7.64
C ILE A 27 -7.71 -3.75 -6.70
N THR A 28 -7.88 -5.04 -7.01
CA THR A 28 -8.66 -5.96 -6.20
C THR A 28 -8.05 -6.14 -4.82
N THR A 29 -6.75 -6.45 -4.71
CA THR A 29 -6.07 -6.61 -3.42
C THR A 29 -6.14 -5.36 -2.55
N TYR A 30 -5.97 -4.17 -3.14
CA TYR A 30 -6.13 -2.91 -2.41
C TYR A 30 -7.57 -2.70 -1.93
N SER A 31 -8.55 -2.90 -2.81
CA SER A 31 -9.96 -2.67 -2.52
C SER A 31 -10.47 -3.63 -1.45
N ASP A 32 -10.13 -4.92 -1.54
CA ASP A 32 -10.51 -5.93 -0.57
C ASP A 32 -9.90 -5.65 0.81
N PHE A 33 -8.62 -5.28 0.84
CA PHE A 33 -7.95 -4.91 2.08
C PHE A 33 -8.59 -3.66 2.71
N ARG A 34 -8.83 -2.60 1.92
CA ARG A 34 -9.48 -1.38 2.39
C ARG A 34 -10.90 -1.64 2.89
N ASN A 35 -11.67 -2.46 2.17
CA ASN A 35 -13.02 -2.85 2.59
C ASN A 35 -12.97 -3.61 3.93
N SER A 36 -12.02 -4.52 4.10
CA SER A 36 -11.84 -5.25 5.37
C SER A 36 -11.48 -4.32 6.55
N LEU A 37 -10.70 -3.25 6.30
CA LEU A 37 -10.34 -2.27 7.32
C LEU A 37 -11.50 -1.37 7.73
N LEU A 38 -12.44 -1.13 6.81
CA LEU A 38 -13.54 -0.17 6.99
C LEU A 38 -14.90 -0.85 7.18
N ASP A 39 -14.92 -2.17 7.34
CA ASP A 39 -16.14 -2.93 7.60
C ASP A 39 -16.61 -2.72 9.05
N ASP A 40 -17.74 -2.02 9.21
CA ASP A 40 -18.37 -1.78 10.51
C ASP A 40 -19.09 -3.03 11.06
N SER A 41 -19.43 -4.00 10.19
CA SER A 41 -20.12 -5.25 10.57
C SER A 41 -19.16 -6.32 11.07
N ALA A 42 -17.92 -6.29 10.59
CA ALA A 42 -16.83 -7.17 11.02
C ALA A 42 -15.58 -6.33 11.34
N PRO A 43 -15.51 -5.75 12.56
CA PRO A 43 -14.46 -4.80 12.91
C PRO A 43 -13.05 -5.39 12.76
N TYR A 44 -12.19 -4.67 12.04
CA TYR A 44 -10.80 -5.08 11.88
C TYR A 44 -10.07 -5.09 13.24
N PRO A 45 -9.27 -6.13 13.55
CA PRO A 45 -8.73 -6.33 14.90
C PRO A 45 -7.71 -5.26 15.33
N CYS A 46 -7.13 -4.53 14.38
CA CYS A 46 -6.10 -3.52 14.65
C CYS A 46 -6.66 -2.11 14.47
N TYR A 47 -7.02 -1.46 15.59
CA TYR A 47 -7.46 -0.06 15.60
C TYR A 47 -6.47 0.88 14.86
N PHE A 48 -5.16 0.68 15.07
CA PHE A 48 -4.15 1.52 14.42
C PHE A 48 -4.10 1.37 12.90
N ALA A 49 -4.42 0.19 12.36
CA ALA A 49 -4.51 0.00 10.92
C ALA A 49 -5.72 0.74 10.35
N VAL A 50 -6.87 0.66 11.02
CA VAL A 50 -8.09 1.38 10.63
C VAL A 50 -7.87 2.90 10.69
N GLU A 51 -7.28 3.40 11.78
CA GLU A 51 -6.97 4.83 11.94
C GLU A 51 -5.96 5.29 10.88
N ALA A 52 -4.91 4.51 10.62
CA ALA A 52 -3.94 4.84 9.59
C ALA A 52 -4.58 4.91 8.20
N GLU A 53 -5.51 3.99 7.88
CA GLU A 53 -6.20 3.99 6.60
C GLU A 53 -7.16 5.17 6.46
N LYS A 54 -7.95 5.47 7.48
CA LYS A 54 -8.86 6.63 7.47
C LYS A 54 -8.12 7.96 7.27
N ASN A 55 -6.86 8.04 7.71
CA ASN A 55 -6.05 9.26 7.64
C ASN A 55 -5.00 9.26 6.51
N GLY A 56 -5.01 8.28 5.59
CA GLY A 56 -4.04 8.25 4.48
C GLY A 56 -2.59 7.97 4.90
N LEU A 57 -2.39 7.37 6.08
CA LEU A 57 -1.08 7.11 6.68
C LEU A 57 -0.50 5.73 6.33
N ILE A 58 -1.26 4.87 5.65
CA ILE A 58 -0.75 3.60 5.12
C ILE A 58 0.09 3.85 3.87
N ARG A 59 1.17 3.07 3.71
CA ARG A 59 1.93 2.97 2.47
C ARG A 59 1.90 1.54 1.95
N TYR A 60 1.83 1.39 0.64
CA TYR A 60 1.65 0.13 -0.06
C TYR A 60 2.83 -0.16 -0.97
N ILE A 61 3.25 -1.42 -0.98
CA ILE A 61 4.18 -1.99 -1.95
C ILE A 61 3.49 -3.20 -2.56
N PHE A 62 3.34 -3.24 -3.89
CA PHE A 62 2.78 -4.38 -4.60
C PHE A 62 3.89 -5.33 -5.06
N ALA A 63 3.70 -6.64 -4.81
CA ALA A 63 4.55 -7.70 -5.31
C ALA A 63 3.72 -8.99 -5.49
N GLU A 64 3.69 -9.51 -6.71
CA GLU A 64 2.93 -10.69 -7.14
C GLU A 64 3.52 -12.02 -6.60
N SER A 65 4.83 -12.04 -6.31
CA SER A 65 5.62 -13.20 -5.94
C SER A 65 6.64 -12.86 -4.85
N ALA A 66 6.71 -13.72 -3.83
CA ALA A 66 7.74 -13.67 -2.80
C ALA A 66 9.07 -14.34 -3.24
N TYR A 67 9.13 -14.87 -4.46
CA TYR A 67 10.25 -15.66 -4.96
C TYR A 67 10.89 -15.05 -6.23
N ASP A 68 10.24 -14.06 -6.83
CA ASP A 68 10.82 -13.34 -7.97
C ASP A 68 11.86 -12.31 -7.50
N THR A 69 13.06 -12.36 -8.09
CA THR A 69 14.16 -11.48 -7.66
C THR A 69 13.89 -10.00 -7.97
N HIS A 70 13.25 -9.69 -9.10
CA HIS A 70 12.95 -8.30 -9.44
C HIS A 70 11.91 -7.70 -8.49
N GLU A 71 10.92 -8.48 -8.09
CA GLU A 71 9.93 -8.04 -7.11
C GLU A 71 10.49 -7.90 -5.70
N LEU A 72 11.37 -8.81 -5.28
CA LEU A 72 12.09 -8.67 -4.01
C LEU A 72 12.96 -7.41 -3.97
N LEU A 73 13.62 -7.06 -5.09
CA LEU A 73 14.37 -5.81 -5.22
C LEU A 73 13.44 -4.58 -5.18
N ASN A 74 12.25 -4.67 -5.78
CA ASN A 74 11.23 -3.62 -5.68
C ASN A 74 10.75 -3.42 -4.23
N ILE A 75 10.51 -4.51 -3.50
CA ILE A 75 10.16 -4.45 -2.07
C ILE A 75 11.29 -3.81 -1.27
N ARG A 76 12.54 -4.24 -1.49
CA ARG A 76 13.71 -3.67 -0.83
C ARG A 76 13.73 -2.15 -1.02
N ASP A 77 13.59 -1.68 -2.26
CA ASP A 77 13.64 -0.25 -2.58
C ASP A 77 12.48 0.51 -1.91
N GLY A 78 11.25 -0.03 -1.95
CA GLY A 78 10.10 0.56 -1.27
C GLY A 78 10.25 0.61 0.26
N VAL A 79 10.82 -0.42 0.88
CA VAL A 79 11.12 -0.44 2.32
C VAL A 79 12.16 0.63 2.68
N TYR A 80 13.21 0.79 1.87
CA TYR A 80 14.19 1.86 2.06
C TYR A 80 13.56 3.25 1.93
N GLU A 81 12.69 3.46 0.94
CA GLU A 81 11.94 4.71 0.78
C GLU A 81 11.04 4.98 1.98
N TYR A 82 10.36 3.96 2.50
CA TYR A 82 9.52 4.08 3.69
C TYR A 82 10.33 4.45 4.93
N ILE A 83 11.42 3.75 5.23
CA ILE A 83 12.27 4.03 6.39
C ILE A 83 12.90 5.43 6.30
N LYS A 84 13.17 5.94 5.10
CA LYS A 84 13.66 7.31 4.91
C LYS A 84 12.59 8.38 5.16
N SER A 85 11.32 8.06 4.96
CA SER A 85 10.22 9.04 4.94
C SER A 85 9.17 8.87 6.06
N TYR A 86 9.17 7.78 6.82
CA TYR A 86 8.09 7.46 7.78
C TYR A 86 7.82 8.58 8.79
N LYS A 87 8.86 9.31 9.22
CA LYS A 87 8.73 10.43 10.16
C LYS A 87 7.91 11.59 9.60
N SER A 88 7.92 11.79 8.27
CA SER A 88 7.11 12.81 7.61
C SER A 88 5.72 12.31 7.22
N ILE A 89 5.46 11.01 7.27
CA ILE A 89 4.12 10.44 7.00
C ILE A 89 3.19 10.70 8.18
N GLY A 90 3.62 10.40 9.40
CA GLY A 90 2.82 10.65 10.60
C GLY A 90 3.46 10.10 11.87
N LYS A 91 2.88 10.45 13.03
CA LYS A 91 3.34 9.93 14.34
C LYS A 91 3.28 8.41 14.43
N ARG A 92 2.28 7.82 13.75
CA ARG A 92 2.14 6.38 13.52
C ARG A 92 1.81 6.20 12.04
N THR A 93 2.47 5.24 11.42
CA THR A 93 2.27 4.87 10.00
C THR A 93 2.53 3.37 9.87
N THR A 94 1.98 2.78 8.82
CA THR A 94 2.03 1.36 8.55
C THR A 94 2.47 1.15 7.11
N LEU A 95 3.41 0.22 6.91
CA LEU A 95 3.77 -0.30 5.60
C LEU A 95 3.07 -1.64 5.37
N VAL A 96 2.38 -1.76 4.24
CA VAL A 96 1.70 -2.97 3.80
C VAL A 96 2.35 -3.48 2.52
N ARG A 97 2.75 -4.76 2.53
CA ARG A 97 3.06 -5.49 1.30
C ARG A 97 1.77 -6.15 0.80
N ALA A 98 1.29 -5.72 -0.35
CA ALA A 98 0.12 -6.28 -1.02
C ALA A 98 0.56 -7.31 -2.08
N CYS A 99 -0.06 -8.49 -2.03
CA CYS A 99 0.14 -9.61 -2.95
C CYS A 99 -1.19 -10.30 -3.22
#